data_AF-A0A0A1PW15-F1
#
_entry.id   AF-A0A0A1PW15-F1
#
_cell.length_a   1.000
_cell.length_b   1.000
_cell.length_c   1.000
_cell.angle_alpha   90.00
_cell.angle_beta   90.00
_cell.angle_gamma   90.00
#
_symmetry.space_group_name_H-M   'P 1'
#
loop_
_entity.id
_entity.type
_entity.pdbx_description
1 polymer ?
#
loop_
_entity_poly.entity_id
_entity_poly.type
_entity_poly.pdbx_seq_one_letter_code
_entity_poly.pdbx_strand_id
1 'polypeptide(L)' 'MATRCADLTVDQLLDDPMIRTLMRADDVDPRALGAMLRGVADNLRRNAPRATLPPSRVYTMTRAGKAAELPRAC' A
#
# COMPACT_ATOMS: atom_id res chain seq x y z
N MET A 1 -4.66 10.63 20.34
CA MET A 1 -3.25 10.55 19.90
C MET A 1 -3.26 10.12 18.45
N ALA A 2 -2.94 11.02 17.53
CA ALA A 2 -3.00 10.74 16.09
C ALA A 2 -1.73 9.99 15.69
N THR A 3 -1.85 8.70 15.40
CA THR A 3 -0.76 7.92 14.81
C THR A 3 -0.56 8.45 13.39
N ARG A 4 0.54 9.19 13.18
CA ARG A 4 1.02 9.63 11.87
C ARG A 4 1.05 8.43 10.91
N CYS A 5 0.66 8.66 9.65
CA CYS A 5 0.65 7.68 8.56
C CYS A 5 1.99 6.94 8.45
N ALA A 6 2.14 5.85 9.18
CA ALA A 6 3.13 4.85 8.85
C ALA A 6 2.56 4.11 7.64
N ASP A 7 3.26 4.17 6.50
CA ASP A 7 2.93 3.34 5.35
C ASP A 7 2.95 1.88 5.83
N LEU A 8 1.79 1.21 5.78
CA LEU A 8 1.67 -0.19 6.15
C LEU A 8 2.48 -1.02 5.17
N THR A 9 3.28 -1.95 5.69
CA THR A 9 3.96 -2.93 4.83
C THR A 9 2.93 -3.89 4.23
N VAL A 10 3.28 -4.54 3.12
CA VAL A 10 2.45 -5.60 2.53
C VAL A 10 2.10 -6.67 3.58
N ASP A 11 3.06 -7.08 4.40
CA ASP A 11 2.82 -8.09 5.44
C ASP A 11 1.84 -7.58 6.51
N GLN A 12 1.97 -6.32 6.95
CA GLN A 12 1.03 -5.74 7.93
C GLN A 12 -0.39 -5.62 7.38
N LEU A 13 -0.53 -5.27 6.09
CA LEU A 13 -1.82 -5.20 5.43
C LEU A 13 -2.49 -6.58 5.33
N LEU A 14 -1.73 -7.62 4.98
CA LEU A 14 -2.24 -8.99 4.85
C LEU A 14 -2.53 -9.66 6.20
N ASP A 15 -1.93 -9.15 7.28
CA ASP A 15 -2.21 -9.59 8.65
C ASP A 15 -3.39 -8.87 9.29
N ASP A 16 -3.92 -7.81 8.67
CA ASP A 16 -5.08 -7.10 9.17
C ASP A 16 -6.34 -8.01 9.17
N PRO A 17 -7.08 -8.13 10.29
CA PRO A 17 -8.24 -8.99 10.40
C PRO A 17 -9.39 -8.65 9.44
N MET A 18 -9.60 -7.36 9.16
CA MET A 18 -10.64 -6.92 8.23
C MET A 18 -10.24 -7.33 6.81
N ILE A 19 -8.99 -7.10 6.41
CA ILE A 19 -8.47 -7.50 5.11
C ILE A 19 -8.57 -9.01 4.92
N ARG A 20 -8.16 -9.82 5.91
CA ARG A 20 -8.30 -11.29 5.84
C ARG A 20 -9.73 -11.75 5.67
N THR A 21 -10.68 -11.07 6.30
CA THR A 21 -12.11 -11.37 6.17
C THR A 21 -12.59 -11.13 4.74
N LEU A 22 -12.19 -10.00 4.14
CA LEU A 22 -12.52 -9.68 2.75
C LEU A 22 -11.89 -10.68 1.78
N MET A 23 -10.60 -10.96 1.94
CA MET A 23 -9.90 -11.93 1.09
C MET A 23 -10.54 -13.30 1.15
N ARG A 24 -10.97 -13.76 2.34
CA ARG A 24 -11.70 -15.01 2.49
C ARG A 24 -13.05 -15.00 1.79
N ALA A 25 -13.77 -13.87 1.82
CA ALA A 25 -15.05 -13.75 1.13
C ALA A 25 -14.89 -13.85 -0.40
N ASP A 26 -13.75 -13.41 -0.92
CA ASP A 26 -13.38 -13.45 -2.33
C ASP A 26 -12.51 -14.66 -2.73
N ASP A 27 -12.34 -15.65 -1.84
CA ASP A 27 -11.50 -16.85 -2.02
C ASP A 27 -10.03 -16.56 -2.41
N VAL A 28 -9.47 -15.47 -1.88
CA VAL A 28 -8.08 -15.06 -2.11
C VAL A 28 -7.18 -15.56 -0.97
N ASP A 29 -6.13 -16.31 -1.31
CA ASP A 29 -5.09 -16.70 -0.34
C ASP A 29 -4.12 -15.54 -0.05
N PRO A 30 -4.01 -15.05 1.21
CA PRO A 30 -3.07 -14.01 1.58
C PRO A 30 -1.61 -14.39 1.35
N ARG A 31 -1.24 -15.67 1.46
CA ARG A 31 0.15 -16.10 1.23
C ARG A 31 0.50 -16.02 -0.25
N ALA A 32 -0.37 -16.53 -1.13
CA ALA A 32 -0.21 -16.44 -2.56
C ALA A 32 -0.14 -14.98 -3.03
N LEU A 33 -1.05 -14.12 -2.55
CA LEU A 33 -1.05 -12.69 -2.88
C LEU A 33 0.25 -12.01 -2.41
N GLY A 34 0.69 -12.26 -1.18
CA GLY A 34 1.93 -11.72 -0.66
C GLY A 34 3.17 -12.17 -1.44
N ALA A 35 3.21 -13.43 -1.88
CA ALA A 35 4.28 -13.93 -2.75
C ALA A 35 4.30 -13.21 -4.10
N MET A 36 3.13 -13.03 -4.72
CA MET A 36 3.00 -12.29 -5.98
C MET A 36 3.49 -10.84 -5.85
N LEU A 37 3.03 -10.12 -4.82
CA LEU A 37 3.40 -8.73 -4.58
C LEU A 37 4.90 -8.56 -4.30
N ARG A 38 5.51 -9.50 -3.55
CA ARG A 38 6.97 -9.53 -3.37
C ARG A 38 7.72 -9.77 -4.68
N GLY A 39 7.22 -10.68 -5.52
CA GLY A 39 7.78 -10.92 -6.85
C GLY A 39 7.76 -9.67 -7.73
N VAL A 40 6.64 -8.92 -7.72
CA VAL A 40 6.52 -7.63 -8.41
C VAL A 40 7.51 -6.61 -7.84
N ALA A 41 7.58 -6.46 -6.52
CA ALA A 41 8.50 -5.54 -5.86
C ALA A 41 9.96 -5.83 -6.23
N ASP A 42 10.37 -7.10 -6.24
CA ASP A 42 11.72 -7.49 -6.62
C ASP A 42 12.00 -7.25 -8.11
N ASN A 43 10.99 -7.45 -8.98
CA ASN A 43 11.10 -7.11 -10.40
C ASN A 43 11.31 -5.60 -10.59
N LEU A 44 10.54 -4.78 -9.89
CA LEU A 44 10.70 -3.32 -9.90
C LEU A 44 12.08 -2.90 -9.38
N ARG A 45 12.58 -3.50 -8.30
CA ARG A 45 13.93 -3.20 -7.78
C ARG A 45 15.04 -3.52 -8.78
N ARG A 46 14.87 -4.58 -9.57
CA ARG A 46 15.88 -5.03 -10.56
C ARG A 46 15.83 -4.24 -11.86
N ASN A 47 14.64 -3.87 -12.31
CA ASN A 47 14.41 -3.33 -13.65
C ASN A 47 14.05 -1.85 -13.69
N ALA A 48 13.75 -1.22 -12.56
CA ALA A 48 13.56 0.22 -12.53
C ALA A 48 14.91 0.91 -12.79
N PRO A 49 15.00 1.88 -13.73
CA PRO A 49 16.11 2.82 -13.69
C PRO A 49 16.16 3.43 -12.29
N ARG A 50 17.36 3.76 -11.79
CA ARG A 50 17.62 4.45 -10.49
C ARG A 50 16.91 5.82 -10.34
N ALA A 51 15.88 6.09 -11.12
CA ALA A 51 14.92 7.14 -10.88
C ALA A 51 14.28 6.89 -9.51
N THR A 52 14.68 7.74 -8.57
CA THR A 52 13.99 8.04 -7.32
C THR A 52 12.49 7.81 -7.48
N LEU A 53 11.99 6.71 -6.91
CA LEU A 53 10.55 6.55 -6.72
C LEU A 53 10.08 7.83 -5.99
N PRO A 54 9.11 8.57 -6.55
CA PRO A 54 8.61 9.74 -5.85
C PRO A 54 8.11 9.28 -4.48
N PRO A 55 8.23 10.14 -3.45
CA PRO A 55 7.47 10.03 -2.22
C PRO A 55 6.13 9.30 -2.40
N SER A 56 5.84 8.25 -1.60
CA SER A 56 4.47 7.77 -1.43
C SER A 56 3.55 8.98 -1.25
N ARG A 57 2.70 9.22 -2.26
CA ARG A 57 1.82 10.38 -2.32
C ARG A 57 0.56 10.05 -1.55
N VAL A 58 0.36 10.73 -0.43
CA VAL A 58 -0.87 10.64 0.34
C VAL A 58 -1.88 11.58 -0.30
N TYR A 59 -2.98 11.02 -0.79
CA TYR A 59 -4.12 11.78 -1.29
C TYR A 59 -5.21 11.83 -0.23
N THR A 60 -5.73 13.03 0.05
CA THR A 60 -7.01 13.15 0.75
C THR A 60 -8.12 13.40 -0.24
N MET A 61 -9.17 12.59 -0.16
CA MET A 61 -10.43 12.87 -0.84
C MET A 61 -11.18 13.95 -0.06
N THR A 62 -11.37 15.11 -0.70
CA THR A 62 -12.26 16.15 -0.17
C THR A 62 -13.71 15.81 -0.49
N ARG A 63 -14.67 16.31 0.31
CA ARG A 63 -16.13 16.09 0.13
C ARG A 63 -16.66 16.52 -1.26
N ALA A 64 -15.89 17.30 -2.00
CA ALA A 64 -16.17 17.73 -3.38
C ALA A 64 -15.61 16.78 -4.46
N GLY A 65 -15.04 15.62 -4.10
CA GLY A 65 -14.50 14.63 -5.04
C GLY A 65 -13.16 15.01 -5.69
N LYS A 66 -12.51 16.08 -5.22
CA LYS A 66 -11.20 16.52 -5.75
C LYS A 66 -10.08 15.96 -4.90
N ALA A 67 -9.22 15.13 -5.51
CA ALA A 67 -7.99 14.63 -4.89
C ALA A 67 -6.99 15.79 -4.79
N ALA A 68 -6.66 16.19 -3.57
CA ALA A 68 -5.59 17.15 -3.31
C ALA A 68 -4.40 16.40 -2.69
N GLU A 69 -3.22 16.62 -3.24
CA GLU A 69 -1.95 16.08 -2.73
C GLU A 69 -1.53 16.90 -1.51
N LEU A 70 -1.33 16.24 -0.37
CA LEU A 70 -0.84 16.91 0.83
C LEU A 70 0.68 17.03 0.82
N PRO A 71 1.25 18.17 1.26
CA PRO A 71 2.66 18.22 1.60
C PRO A 71 2.92 17.22 2.74
N ARG A 72 3.98 16.43 2.60
CA ARG A 72 4.42 15.49 3.65
C ARG A 72 4.68 16.25 4.94
N ALA A 73 3.83 16.04 5.95
CA ALA A 73 4.04 16.51 7.30
C ALA A 73 4.60 15.34 8.13
N CYS A 74 5.89 15.45 8.48
CA CYS A 74 6.56 14.54 9.40
C CYS A 74 5.98 14.61 10.80
#